data_AF-A0A812T1V2-F1
#
_entry.id   AF-A0A812T1V2-F1
#
_cell.length_a   1.000
_cell.length_b   1.000
_cell.length_c   1.000
_cell.angle_alpha   90.00
_cell.angle_beta   90.00
_cell.angle_gamma   90.00
#
_symmetry.space_group_name_H-M   'P 1'
#
loop_
_entity.id
_entity.type
_entity.pdbx_description
1 polymer ?
#
loop_
_entity_poly.entity_id
_entity_poly.type
_entity_poly.pdbx_seq_one_letter_code
_entity_poly.pdbx_strand_id
1 'polypeptide(L)'
;MSVKLLFAACLLPGGFAWTASRQTVPEITSRSSGQVQEVQLAQLRGTDSRLFHPEEEITDAAGATLPAWARAGLAAVAVLAAVVLSPRAAFAESEVKMYVGQGCFWHVQHEVVKQEASDLGRQPTEITALSGYAGGTEVGGNGEVCYHNMAMAPDYGRMGHTEVVNVSVPEGKVGAFAKAYFDAAAKYPFGRADPQDRGTEYRSAIGIPGGMDGPLFKEVEAANNGRLQLVRGQGNDADTVGTKKVWIYDSNSFPFHQGEIYHQFHDDMLERYPQEYHKLKKVLVDQGTVQKVACPEMGF
;
A
#
# COMPACT_ATOMS: atom_id res chain seq x y z
N MET A 1 61.05 5.53 -29.47
CA MET A 1 61.10 5.14 -28.04
C MET A 1 60.01 4.10 -27.83
N SER A 2 60.41 2.83 -27.81
CA SER A 2 59.51 1.67 -27.82
C SER A 2 59.47 1.05 -26.43
N VAL A 3 58.29 1.03 -25.81
CA VAL A 3 58.05 0.29 -24.56
C VAL A 3 57.20 -0.92 -24.90
N LYS A 4 57.79 -2.10 -24.68
CA LYS A 4 57.22 -3.42 -24.95
C LYS A 4 56.17 -3.79 -23.89
N LEU A 5 55.06 -4.33 -24.37
CA LEU A 5 54.07 -5.10 -23.61
C LEU A 5 54.72 -6.30 -22.90
N LEU A 6 54.30 -6.56 -21.67
CA LEU A 6 54.47 -7.83 -20.99
C LEU A 6 53.09 -8.46 -20.74
N PHE A 7 52.83 -9.52 -21.49
CA PHE A 7 51.77 -10.48 -21.25
C PHE A 7 52.14 -11.35 -20.04
N ALA A 8 51.22 -11.53 -19.10
CA ALA A 8 51.25 -12.61 -18.13
C ALA A 8 49.97 -13.43 -18.28
N ALA A 9 50.09 -14.58 -18.92
CA ALA A 9 49.08 -15.62 -18.98
C ALA A 9 49.35 -16.63 -17.85
N CYS A 10 48.36 -16.89 -17.00
CA CYS A 10 48.33 -18.06 -16.12
C CYS A 10 47.15 -18.95 -16.53
N LEU A 11 47.47 -20.16 -16.99
CA LEU A 11 46.57 -21.27 -17.26
C LEU A 11 46.46 -22.13 -15.99
N LEU A 12 45.20 -22.36 -15.55
CA LEU A 12 44.50 -23.61 -15.12
C LEU A 12 45.24 -24.69 -14.28
N PRO A 13 44.59 -25.65 -13.56
CA PRO A 13 43.16 -26.04 -13.59
C PRO A 13 42.53 -26.32 -12.20
N GLY A 14 41.21 -26.47 -12.14
CA GLY A 14 40.53 -26.95 -10.93
C GLY A 14 39.02 -27.07 -11.11
N GLY A 15 38.58 -28.07 -11.88
CA GLY A 15 37.19 -28.44 -11.96
C GLY A 15 36.73 -29.12 -10.67
N PHE A 16 35.59 -28.69 -10.13
CA PHE A 16 34.80 -29.48 -9.20
C PHE A 16 33.42 -29.71 -9.80
N ALA A 17 33.11 -31.00 -9.93
CA ALA A 17 31.94 -31.54 -10.57
C ALA A 17 30.68 -31.27 -9.74
N TRP A 18 29.62 -30.92 -10.46
CA TRP A 18 28.23 -31.03 -10.04
C TRP A 18 27.91 -32.47 -9.61
N THR A 19 27.38 -32.63 -8.40
CA THR A 19 26.61 -33.83 -8.03
C THR A 19 25.19 -33.37 -7.70
N ALA A 20 24.29 -33.56 -8.67
CA ALA A 20 22.86 -33.43 -8.48
C ALA A 20 22.37 -34.62 -7.64
N SER A 21 22.11 -34.38 -6.35
CA SER A 21 21.44 -35.36 -5.50
C SER A 21 19.94 -35.33 -5.83
N ARG A 22 19.48 -36.38 -6.52
CA ARG A 22 18.05 -36.70 -6.67
C ARG A 22 17.51 -37.09 -5.30
N GLN A 23 16.76 -36.19 -4.67
CA GLN A 23 15.86 -36.59 -3.59
C GLN A 23 14.56 -37.13 -4.20
N THR A 24 14.33 -38.41 -3.93
CA THR A 24 13.11 -39.15 -4.18
C THR A 24 11.97 -38.58 -3.33
N VAL A 25 10.90 -38.17 -3.98
CA VAL A 25 9.63 -37.80 -3.35
C VAL A 25 8.89 -39.08 -2.94
N PRO A 26 8.46 -39.24 -1.67
CA PRO A 26 7.52 -40.30 -1.33
C PRO A 26 6.10 -39.89 -1.72
N GLU A 27 5.51 -40.75 -2.54
CA GLU A 27 4.10 -40.81 -2.90
C GLU A 27 3.26 -41.09 -1.65
N ILE A 28 2.48 -40.11 -1.19
CA ILE A 28 1.44 -40.31 -0.17
C ILE A 28 0.08 -40.21 -0.88
N THR A 29 -0.44 -41.38 -1.21
CA THR A 29 -1.86 -41.59 -1.46
C THR A 29 -2.63 -41.47 -0.16
N SER A 30 -3.59 -40.55 -0.09
CA SER A 30 -4.70 -40.65 0.87
C SER A 30 -5.99 -40.11 0.25
N ARG A 31 -6.89 -41.05 -0.03
CA ARG A 31 -8.32 -40.84 -0.29
C ARG A 31 -9.04 -40.58 1.03
N SER A 32 -9.84 -39.53 1.10
CA SER A 32 -11.14 -39.51 1.80
C SER A 32 -11.83 -38.18 1.40
N SER A 33 -12.85 -38.12 0.55
CA SER A 33 -14.27 -38.45 0.77
C SER A 33 -14.87 -37.84 2.04
N GLY A 34 -15.55 -36.70 1.88
CA GLY A 34 -16.41 -36.08 2.90
C GLY A 34 -17.00 -34.79 2.34
N GLN A 35 -18.01 -34.90 1.48
CA GLN A 35 -19.39 -34.50 1.76
C GLN A 35 -19.57 -33.01 2.10
N VAL A 36 -20.07 -32.30 1.08
CA VAL A 36 -20.73 -31.00 1.15
C VAL A 36 -21.97 -31.15 2.02
N GLN A 37 -22.09 -30.35 3.08
CA GLN A 37 -23.34 -30.18 3.81
C GLN A 37 -23.95 -28.83 3.46
N GLU A 38 -25.02 -28.95 2.67
CA GLU A 38 -26.01 -27.94 2.35
C GLU A 38 -26.80 -27.61 3.62
N VAL A 39 -26.69 -26.39 4.15
CA VAL A 39 -27.53 -25.95 5.27
C VAL A 39 -28.82 -25.39 4.69
N GLN A 40 -29.87 -26.22 4.78
CA GLN A 40 -31.23 -25.87 4.44
C GLN A 40 -31.80 -24.80 5.38
N LEU A 41 -32.34 -23.78 4.74
CA LEU A 41 -33.17 -22.73 5.26
C LEU A 41 -34.58 -23.28 5.54
N ALA A 42 -34.96 -23.49 6.81
CA ALA A 42 -36.37 -23.64 7.19
C ALA A 42 -36.59 -23.41 8.70
N GLN A 43 -37.76 -22.83 9.00
CA GLN A 43 -38.49 -22.87 10.27
C GLN A 43 -38.13 -21.86 11.37
N LEU A 44 -38.71 -20.67 11.25
CA LEU A 44 -39.41 -20.05 12.39
C LEU A 44 -40.80 -19.57 11.93
N ARG A 45 -41.77 -20.49 12.00
CA ARG A 45 -43.20 -20.16 12.11
C ARG A 45 -43.55 -20.21 13.59
N GLY A 46 -43.59 -19.04 14.23
CA GLY A 46 -44.19 -18.84 15.54
C GLY A 46 -45.47 -18.02 15.35
N THR A 47 -46.60 -18.71 15.42
CA THR A 47 -47.94 -18.12 15.52
C THR A 47 -48.13 -17.53 16.92
N ASP A 48 -48.43 -16.24 17.02
CA ASP A 48 -49.23 -15.74 18.13
C ASP A 48 -50.20 -14.67 17.64
N SER A 49 -51.43 -14.80 18.11
CA SER A 49 -52.63 -14.14 17.63
C SER A 49 -53.47 -13.79 18.85
N ARG A 50 -53.66 -12.49 19.09
CA ARG A 50 -54.58 -11.79 20.03
C ARG A 50 -53.97 -10.39 20.25
N LEU A 51 -54.62 -9.24 20.24
CA LEU A 51 -56.01 -8.74 20.26
C LEU A 51 -55.91 -7.29 19.73
N PHE A 52 -56.63 -6.90 18.68
CA PHE A 52 -57.83 -6.03 18.72
C PHE A 52 -57.66 -4.57 19.22
N HIS A 53 -57.73 -3.66 18.24
CA HIS A 53 -58.22 -2.25 18.18
C HIS A 53 -57.42 -1.08 18.80
N PRO A 54 -57.55 0.17 18.27
CA PRO A 54 -58.15 0.63 17.00
C PRO A 54 -57.20 1.48 16.11
N GLU A 55 -57.60 1.64 14.85
CA GLU A 55 -57.03 2.58 13.87
C GLU A 55 -57.12 4.03 14.38
N GLU A 56 -55.98 4.72 14.46
CA GLU A 56 -55.95 6.17 14.46
C GLU A 56 -55.99 6.68 13.01
N GLU A 57 -57.10 7.35 12.73
CA GLU A 57 -57.41 8.08 11.52
C GLU A 57 -56.53 9.35 11.46
N ILE A 58 -55.52 9.34 10.59
CA ILE A 58 -54.74 10.55 10.27
C ILE A 58 -55.55 11.32 9.22
N THR A 59 -56.27 12.34 9.67
CA THR A 59 -56.86 13.37 8.82
C THR A 59 -55.77 14.26 8.26
N ASP A 60 -55.48 14.15 6.96
CA ASP A 60 -54.67 15.12 6.25
C ASP A 60 -55.54 16.27 5.72
N ALA A 61 -55.03 17.49 5.88
CA ALA A 61 -55.72 18.74 5.65
C ALA A 61 -55.70 19.13 4.16
N ALA A 62 -56.42 18.41 3.31
CA ALA A 62 -56.81 18.89 1.98
C ALA A 62 -57.94 18.02 1.42
N GLY A 63 -59.17 18.54 1.44
CA GLY A 63 -60.37 17.86 0.94
C GLY A 63 -60.38 17.67 -0.58
N ALA A 64 -59.69 16.65 -1.07
CA ALA A 64 -59.83 16.15 -2.44
C ALA A 64 -59.81 14.61 -2.47
N THR A 65 -60.96 14.02 -2.79
CA THR A 65 -61.12 12.57 -2.96
C THR A 65 -60.70 12.15 -4.37
N LEU A 66 -59.57 11.44 -4.49
CA LEU A 66 -59.11 10.87 -5.76
C LEU A 66 -59.94 9.63 -6.15
N PRO A 67 -60.21 9.41 -7.46
CA PRO A 67 -61.00 8.29 -7.96
C PRO A 67 -60.27 6.94 -7.78
N ALA A 68 -61.05 5.85 -7.64
CA ALA A 68 -60.55 4.52 -7.27
C ALA A 68 -59.47 3.94 -8.21
N TRP A 69 -59.45 4.33 -9.48
CA TRP A 69 -58.41 3.91 -10.44
C TRP A 69 -57.04 4.56 -10.19
N ALA A 70 -57.01 5.73 -9.53
CA ALA A 70 -55.77 6.40 -9.14
C ALA A 70 -55.09 5.72 -7.92
N ARG A 71 -55.84 4.92 -7.15
CA ARG A 71 -55.31 4.16 -6.00
C ARG A 71 -54.59 2.87 -6.41
N ALA A 72 -54.87 2.33 -7.60
CA ALA A 72 -54.25 1.10 -8.10
C ALA A 72 -52.84 1.32 -8.70
N GLY A 73 -52.50 2.54 -9.12
CA GLY A 73 -51.18 2.87 -9.69
C GLY A 73 -50.08 3.12 -8.66
N LEU A 74 -50.43 3.44 -7.42
CA LEU A 74 -49.47 3.84 -6.38
C LEU A 74 -48.83 2.66 -5.64
N ALA A 75 -49.44 1.47 -5.65
CA ALA A 75 -48.87 0.29 -5.01
C ALA A 75 -47.75 -0.37 -5.85
N ALA A 76 -47.77 -0.23 -7.18
CA ALA A 76 -46.77 -0.84 -8.06
C ALA A 76 -45.46 -0.04 -8.15
N VAL A 77 -45.51 1.28 -7.89
CA VAL A 77 -44.32 2.15 -7.91
C VAL A 77 -43.53 2.08 -6.60
N ALA A 78 -44.20 1.81 -5.47
CA ALA A 78 -43.54 1.71 -4.17
C ALA A 78 -42.63 0.47 -4.03
N VAL A 79 -42.95 -0.64 -4.70
CA VAL A 79 -42.15 -1.89 -4.62
C VAL A 79 -40.88 -1.81 -5.50
N LEU A 80 -40.93 -1.08 -6.61
CA LEU A 80 -39.74 -0.83 -7.46
C LEU A 80 -38.79 0.22 -6.85
N ALA A 81 -39.30 1.19 -6.08
CA ALA A 81 -38.46 2.16 -5.39
C ALA A 81 -37.67 1.55 -4.21
N ALA A 82 -38.22 0.54 -3.53
CA ALA A 82 -37.56 -0.07 -2.37
C ALA A 82 -36.33 -0.95 -2.73
N VAL A 83 -36.27 -1.52 -3.93
CA VAL A 83 -35.13 -2.33 -4.39
C VAL A 83 -33.97 -1.46 -4.88
N VAL A 84 -34.24 -0.25 -5.39
CA VAL A 84 -33.21 0.67 -5.91
C VAL A 84 -32.58 1.53 -4.81
N LEU A 85 -33.30 1.78 -3.71
CA LEU A 85 -32.85 2.61 -2.59
C LEU A 85 -32.37 1.82 -1.37
N SER A 86 -32.25 0.49 -1.46
CA SER A 86 -31.53 -0.27 -0.43
C SER A 86 -30.07 0.22 -0.44
N PRO A 87 -29.57 0.86 0.64
CA PRO A 87 -28.17 1.18 0.73
C PRO A 87 -27.44 -0.16 0.66
N ARG A 88 -26.67 -0.38 -0.40
CA ARG A 88 -25.61 -1.37 -0.34
C ARG A 88 -24.80 -0.98 0.89
N ALA A 89 -24.86 -1.80 1.93
CA ALA A 89 -23.86 -1.74 2.97
C ALA A 89 -22.52 -1.86 2.24
N ALA A 90 -21.83 -0.72 2.08
CA ALA A 90 -20.45 -0.71 1.64
C ALA A 90 -19.73 -1.46 2.75
N PHE A 91 -19.39 -2.72 2.49
CA PHE A 91 -18.41 -3.40 3.32
C PHE A 91 -17.18 -2.51 3.27
N ALA A 92 -16.84 -1.88 4.39
CA ALA A 92 -15.58 -1.18 4.52
C ALA A 92 -14.50 -2.23 4.29
N GLU A 93 -13.88 -2.18 3.11
CA GLU A 93 -12.78 -3.05 2.75
C GLU A 93 -11.67 -2.81 3.78
N SER A 94 -11.07 -3.88 4.31
CA SER A 94 -9.99 -3.72 5.28
C SER A 94 -8.84 -2.99 4.61
N GLU A 95 -8.34 -1.95 5.28
CA GLU A 95 -7.16 -1.22 4.84
C GLU A 95 -5.91 -1.75 5.52
N VAL A 96 -4.83 -1.81 4.75
CA VAL A 96 -3.49 -2.17 5.22
C VAL A 96 -2.52 -1.01 5.01
N LYS A 97 -1.51 -0.93 5.88
CA LYS A 97 -0.38 -0.02 5.67
C LYS A 97 0.66 -0.71 4.80
N MET A 98 0.97 -0.08 3.67
CA MET A 98 2.04 -0.47 2.76
C MET A 98 2.99 0.71 2.62
N TYR A 99 4.28 0.46 2.51
CA TYR A 99 5.23 1.50 2.09
C TYR A 99 6.02 1.11 0.85
N VAL A 100 6.42 2.10 0.06
CA VAL A 100 7.21 1.93 -1.15
C VAL A 100 8.37 2.92 -1.18
N GLY A 101 9.56 2.47 -1.58
CA GLY A 101 10.77 3.29 -1.74
C GLY A 101 11.41 3.08 -3.10
N GLN A 102 11.85 4.16 -3.76
CA GLN A 102 12.36 4.11 -5.13
C GLN A 102 13.25 5.30 -5.52
N GLY A 103 14.15 5.72 -4.63
CA GLY A 103 14.86 6.99 -4.77
C GLY A 103 14.27 8.03 -3.82
N CYS A 104 14.41 9.30 -4.17
CA CYS A 104 13.89 10.41 -3.38
C CYS A 104 12.37 10.26 -3.13
N PHE A 105 11.97 10.27 -1.86
CA PHE A 105 10.56 10.14 -1.47
C PHE A 105 9.65 11.29 -1.93
N TRP A 106 10.18 12.43 -2.38
CA TRP A 106 9.36 13.56 -2.84
C TRP A 106 8.65 13.22 -4.13
N HIS A 107 9.40 12.65 -5.08
CA HIS A 107 8.84 12.06 -6.30
C HIS A 107 7.87 10.92 -5.98
N VAL A 108 8.28 10.00 -5.11
CA VAL A 108 7.47 8.82 -4.78
C VAL A 108 6.14 9.25 -4.16
N GLN A 109 6.14 10.26 -3.28
CA GLN A 109 4.93 10.73 -2.61
C GLN A 109 3.96 11.33 -3.61
N HIS A 110 4.47 12.13 -4.55
CA HIS A 110 3.63 12.70 -5.60
C HIS A 110 2.95 11.63 -6.45
N GLU A 111 3.66 10.57 -6.85
CA GLU A 111 3.07 9.48 -7.63
C GLU A 111 2.07 8.64 -6.82
N VAL A 112 2.35 8.37 -5.54
CA VAL A 112 1.41 7.64 -4.66
C VAL A 112 0.15 8.47 -4.41
N VAL A 113 0.25 9.78 -4.19
CA VAL A 113 -0.90 10.68 -4.04
C VAL A 113 -1.77 10.69 -5.30
N LYS A 114 -1.14 10.75 -6.49
CA LYS A 114 -1.86 10.65 -7.76
C LYS A 114 -2.60 9.32 -7.87
N GLN A 115 -1.98 8.23 -7.44
CA GLN A 115 -2.59 6.92 -7.43
C GLN A 115 -3.76 6.81 -6.45
N GLU A 116 -3.65 7.36 -5.24
CA GLU A 116 -4.76 7.45 -4.28
C GLU A 116 -5.95 8.21 -4.89
N ALA A 117 -5.69 9.33 -5.55
CA ALA A 117 -6.74 10.12 -6.20
C ALA A 117 -7.37 9.37 -7.40
N SER A 118 -6.58 8.70 -8.23
CA SER A 118 -7.09 8.04 -9.45
C SER A 118 -7.76 6.68 -9.17
N ASP A 119 -7.13 5.85 -8.35
CA ASP A 119 -7.52 4.44 -8.19
C ASP A 119 -8.50 4.24 -7.04
N LEU A 120 -8.42 5.10 -6.02
CA LEU A 120 -9.28 5.06 -4.83
C LEU A 120 -10.29 6.21 -4.78
N GLY A 121 -10.17 7.22 -5.65
CA GLY A 121 -11.07 8.37 -5.66
C GLY A 121 -10.94 9.30 -4.46
N ARG A 122 -9.82 9.18 -3.71
CA ARG A 122 -9.60 9.92 -2.46
C ARG A 122 -9.58 11.42 -2.71
N GLN A 123 -10.33 12.14 -1.90
CA GLN A 123 -10.31 13.60 -1.84
C GLN A 123 -9.10 14.09 -1.04
N PRO A 124 -8.74 15.38 -1.14
CA PRO A 124 -7.60 15.95 -0.40
C PRO A 124 -7.55 15.62 1.11
N THR A 125 -8.69 15.53 1.77
CA THR A 125 -8.80 15.20 3.21
C THR A 125 -8.63 13.70 3.50
N GLU A 126 -8.72 12.85 2.49
CA GLU A 126 -8.68 11.39 2.60
C GLU A 126 -7.32 10.81 2.16
N ILE A 127 -6.41 11.64 1.65
CA ILE A 127 -5.05 11.25 1.28
C ILE A 127 -4.29 10.73 2.50
N THR A 128 -3.61 9.60 2.32
CA THR A 128 -2.89 8.90 3.39
C THR A 128 -1.39 8.73 3.11
N ALA A 129 -0.91 9.08 1.91
CA ALA A 129 0.50 9.02 1.57
C ALA A 129 1.37 9.96 2.43
N LEU A 130 2.29 9.39 3.19
CA LEU A 130 3.24 10.11 4.02
C LEU A 130 4.68 9.69 3.69
N SER A 131 5.55 10.67 3.45
CA SER A 131 6.98 10.46 3.27
C SER A 131 7.65 10.17 4.61
N GLY A 132 8.66 9.31 4.61
CA GLY A 132 9.41 8.97 5.80
C GLY A 132 10.45 7.87 5.55
N TYR A 133 10.74 7.11 6.60
CA TYR A 133 11.89 6.23 6.66
C TYR A 133 11.49 4.82 7.12
N ALA A 134 12.05 3.79 6.49
CA ALA A 134 11.83 2.39 6.90
C ALA A 134 13.00 1.48 6.49
N GLY A 135 12.95 0.23 6.93
CA GLY A 135 13.89 -0.82 6.51
C GLY A 135 15.27 -0.75 7.16
N GLY A 136 15.48 0.13 8.14
CA GLY A 136 16.64 0.13 9.04
C GLY A 136 16.39 -0.69 10.30
N THR A 137 17.45 -0.99 11.05
CA THR A 137 17.37 -1.78 12.31
C THR A 137 17.45 -0.93 13.57
N GLU A 138 17.78 0.35 13.44
CA GLU A 138 18.01 1.25 14.56
C GLU A 138 17.03 2.41 14.56
N VAL A 139 16.76 2.95 15.75
CA VAL A 139 15.95 4.14 15.98
C VAL A 139 16.54 4.93 17.15
N GLY A 140 16.15 6.19 17.30
CA GLY A 140 16.49 7.03 18.45
C GLY A 140 15.95 6.49 19.77
N GLY A 141 16.40 7.07 20.88
CA GLY A 141 16.02 6.65 22.23
C GLY A 141 14.51 6.72 22.51
N ASN A 142 13.76 7.58 21.80
CA ASN A 142 12.30 7.63 21.85
C ASN A 142 11.65 7.17 20.53
N GLY A 143 12.35 6.37 19.72
CA GLY A 143 11.86 5.86 18.44
C GLY A 143 11.98 6.83 17.27
N GLU A 144 12.76 7.91 17.41
CA GLU A 144 12.93 8.92 16.37
C GLU A 144 13.80 8.40 15.22
N VAL A 145 13.43 8.80 14.00
CA VAL A 145 14.23 8.60 12.79
C VAL A 145 14.13 9.91 12.01
N CYS A 146 15.25 10.61 11.91
CA CYS A 146 15.31 12.00 11.46
C CYS A 146 16.10 12.11 10.16
N TYR A 147 15.74 13.10 9.35
CA TYR A 147 16.51 13.47 8.19
C TYR A 147 17.92 13.94 8.57
N HIS A 148 18.79 14.05 7.56
CA HIS A 148 20.12 14.60 7.70
C HIS A 148 20.12 15.94 8.43
N ASN A 149 20.86 15.99 9.53
CA ASN A 149 20.85 17.13 10.42
C ASN A 149 22.23 17.35 11.05
N MET A 150 22.52 18.61 11.38
CA MET A 150 23.75 19.01 12.08
C MET A 150 23.63 18.90 13.61
N ALA A 151 22.44 18.58 14.12
CA ALA A 151 22.16 18.47 15.54
C ALA A 151 22.56 17.11 16.14
N MET A 152 23.12 16.21 15.32
CA MET A 152 23.41 14.81 15.69
C MET A 152 22.18 14.06 16.20
N ALA A 153 20.98 14.49 15.78
CA ALA A 153 19.76 13.74 16.01
C ALA A 153 19.81 12.41 15.22
N PRO A 154 19.03 11.39 15.63
CA PRO A 154 18.88 10.07 15.01
C PRO A 154 18.79 10.04 13.46
N ASP A 155 19.92 10.14 12.77
CA ASP A 155 19.97 10.22 11.31
C ASP A 155 19.53 8.89 10.65
N TYR A 156 18.51 8.95 9.80
CA TYR A 156 17.88 7.78 9.20
C TYR A 156 18.87 6.93 8.39
N GLY A 157 19.78 7.59 7.68
CA GLY A 157 20.81 6.95 6.86
C GLY A 157 21.81 6.17 7.70
N ARG A 158 22.29 6.79 8.79
CA ARG A 158 23.16 6.11 9.79
C ARG A 158 22.46 4.96 10.50
N MET A 159 21.15 5.06 10.69
CA MET A 159 20.30 4.01 11.25
C MET A 159 19.89 2.93 10.23
N GLY A 160 20.37 3.08 8.98
CA GLY A 160 20.21 2.12 7.91
C GLY A 160 18.82 2.11 7.26
N HIS A 161 17.99 3.11 7.51
CA HIS A 161 16.70 3.27 6.83
C HIS A 161 16.88 3.71 5.38
N THR A 162 15.80 3.64 4.61
CA THR A 162 15.66 4.23 3.27
C THR A 162 14.48 5.17 3.26
N GLU A 163 14.52 6.15 2.36
CA GLU A 163 13.37 6.97 2.02
C GLU A 163 12.26 6.10 1.42
N VAL A 164 11.06 6.22 1.98
CA VAL A 164 9.86 5.51 1.57
C VAL A 164 8.63 6.42 1.73
N VAL A 165 7.54 6.00 1.09
CA VAL A 165 6.20 6.58 1.27
C VAL A 165 5.27 5.51 1.78
N ASN A 166 4.66 5.74 2.94
CA ASN A 166 3.66 4.87 3.52
C ASN A 166 2.25 5.34 3.12
N VAL A 167 1.38 4.39 2.80
CA VAL A 167 0.02 4.63 2.31
C VAL A 167 -0.95 3.59 2.89
N SER A 168 -2.18 4.02 3.18
CA SER A 168 -3.29 3.11 3.53
C SER A 168 -3.90 2.57 2.25
N VAL A 169 -3.94 1.26 2.05
CA VAL A 169 -4.44 0.66 0.80
C VAL A 169 -5.52 -0.36 1.16
N PRO A 170 -6.71 -0.34 0.53
CA PRO A 170 -7.65 -1.44 0.65
C PRO A 170 -6.98 -2.75 0.23
N GLU A 171 -7.16 -3.84 0.97
CA GLU A 171 -6.41 -5.10 0.75
C GLU A 171 -6.49 -5.59 -0.71
N GLY A 172 -7.66 -5.54 -1.35
CA GLY A 172 -7.86 -5.93 -2.75
C GLY A 172 -7.22 -4.98 -3.77
N LYS A 173 -6.63 -3.86 -3.34
CA LYS A 173 -5.93 -2.88 -4.17
C LYS A 173 -4.41 -2.93 -4.03
N VAL A 174 -3.86 -3.75 -3.12
CA VAL A 174 -2.40 -3.88 -2.93
C VAL A 174 -1.69 -4.25 -4.23
N GLY A 175 -2.22 -5.19 -5.01
CA GLY A 175 -1.65 -5.57 -6.31
C GLY A 175 -1.60 -4.41 -7.31
N ALA A 176 -2.58 -3.50 -7.31
CA ALA A 176 -2.61 -2.34 -8.20
C ALA A 176 -1.55 -1.29 -7.81
N PHE A 177 -1.39 -1.02 -6.51
CA PHE A 177 -0.33 -0.15 -5.99
C PHE A 177 1.07 -0.73 -6.28
N ALA A 178 1.26 -2.02 -6.03
CA ALA A 178 2.50 -2.71 -6.39
C ALA A 178 2.78 -2.66 -7.90
N LYS A 179 1.74 -2.82 -8.74
CA LYS A 179 1.91 -2.75 -10.20
C LYS A 179 2.41 -1.37 -10.64
N ALA A 180 1.83 -0.29 -10.13
CA ALA A 180 2.26 1.07 -10.46
C ALA A 180 3.72 1.31 -10.07
N TYR A 181 4.14 0.84 -8.89
CA TYR A 181 5.54 0.82 -8.47
C TYR A 181 6.45 0.11 -9.48
N PHE A 182 6.10 -1.12 -9.89
CA PHE A 182 6.91 -1.88 -10.83
C PHE A 182 6.90 -1.29 -12.26
N ASP A 183 5.80 -0.67 -12.67
CA ASP A 183 5.72 0.05 -13.95
C ASP A 183 6.67 1.25 -13.95
N ALA A 184 6.73 2.02 -12.84
CA ALA A 184 7.66 3.12 -12.66
C ALA A 184 9.12 2.63 -12.68
N ALA A 185 9.44 1.58 -11.93
CA ALA A 185 10.78 0.97 -11.92
C ALA A 185 11.25 0.45 -13.28
N ALA A 186 10.34 -0.04 -14.12
CA ALA A 186 10.67 -0.47 -15.47
C ALA A 186 10.92 0.71 -16.42
N LYS A 187 10.26 1.86 -16.19
CA LYS A 187 10.42 3.08 -17.00
C LYS A 187 11.73 3.81 -16.70
N TYR A 188 12.17 3.76 -15.44
CA TYR A 188 13.29 4.56 -14.99
C TYR A 188 14.66 3.90 -15.25
N PRO A 189 15.65 4.66 -15.76
CA PRO A 189 17.04 4.21 -15.78
C PRO A 189 17.48 3.79 -14.38
N PHE A 190 18.12 2.62 -14.27
CA PHE A 190 18.58 2.06 -13.00
C PHE A 190 17.49 1.82 -11.93
N GLY A 191 16.20 1.98 -12.29
CA GLY A 191 15.06 1.84 -11.39
C GLY A 191 14.74 3.07 -10.55
N ARG A 192 15.26 4.27 -10.86
CA ARG A 192 15.02 5.52 -10.09
C ARG A 192 14.70 6.72 -10.98
N ALA A 193 13.81 7.60 -10.51
CA ALA A 193 13.47 8.82 -11.22
C ALA A 193 14.70 9.73 -11.41
N ASP A 194 15.47 9.97 -10.34
CA ASP A 194 16.78 10.62 -10.40
C ASP A 194 17.92 9.58 -10.30
N PRO A 195 18.75 9.39 -11.35
CA PRO A 195 19.92 8.52 -11.29
C PRO A 195 21.02 8.96 -10.32
N GLN A 196 20.97 10.20 -9.82
CA GLN A 196 21.92 10.76 -8.84
C GLN A 196 21.60 10.32 -7.41
N ASP A 197 20.36 9.93 -7.14
CA ASP A 197 19.98 9.26 -5.88
C ASP A 197 20.77 7.97 -5.78
N ARG A 198 21.81 7.96 -4.95
CA ARG A 198 22.78 6.86 -4.80
C ARG A 198 23.13 6.69 -3.34
N GLY A 199 23.13 5.44 -2.87
CA GLY A 199 23.25 5.12 -1.46
C GLY A 199 22.13 4.20 -1.00
N THR A 200 22.37 3.57 0.15
CA THR A 200 21.39 2.70 0.81
C THR A 200 20.09 3.43 1.15
N GLU A 201 20.18 4.74 1.38
CA GLU A 201 19.07 5.65 1.69
C GLU A 201 18.00 5.76 0.59
N TYR A 202 18.32 5.32 -0.62
CA TYR A 202 17.46 5.46 -1.81
C TYR A 202 17.02 4.10 -2.39
N ARG A 203 17.29 3.01 -1.67
CA ARG A 203 17.08 1.64 -2.17
C ARG A 203 15.61 1.36 -2.49
N SER A 204 15.42 0.52 -3.50
CA SER A 204 14.12 0.03 -3.94
C SER A 204 13.55 -0.88 -2.86
N ALA A 205 12.42 -0.50 -2.28
CA ALA A 205 11.81 -1.17 -1.15
C ALA A 205 10.28 -1.26 -1.30
N ILE A 206 9.70 -2.35 -0.82
CA ILE A 206 8.27 -2.49 -0.53
C ILE A 206 8.15 -3.06 0.88
N GLY A 207 7.36 -2.44 1.73
CA GLY A 207 6.96 -2.95 3.04
C GLY A 207 5.49 -3.33 3.05
N ILE A 208 5.21 -4.56 3.45
CA ILE A 208 3.85 -5.08 3.67
C ILE A 208 3.82 -5.92 4.95
N PRO A 209 2.66 -6.03 5.63
CA PRO A 209 2.55 -6.85 6.84
C PRO A 209 2.92 -8.31 6.57
N GLY A 210 3.90 -8.84 7.32
CA GLY A 210 4.43 -10.20 7.17
C GLY A 210 5.47 -10.35 6.05
N GLY A 211 5.76 -9.30 5.29
CA GLY A 211 6.78 -9.31 4.23
C GLY A 211 6.50 -10.40 3.19
N MET A 212 7.52 -11.16 2.80
CA MET A 212 7.38 -12.26 1.83
C MET A 212 6.57 -13.46 2.35
N ASP A 213 6.41 -13.60 3.67
CA ASP A 213 5.60 -14.66 4.27
C ASP A 213 4.16 -14.23 4.56
N GLY A 214 3.87 -12.94 4.35
CA GLY A 214 2.58 -12.33 4.60
C GLY A 214 1.53 -12.69 3.53
N PRO A 215 0.24 -12.56 3.86
CA PRO A 215 -0.85 -12.92 2.96
C PRO A 215 -0.87 -12.06 1.68
N LEU A 216 -0.35 -10.84 1.75
CA LEU A 216 -0.35 -9.88 0.66
C LEU A 216 0.82 -10.06 -0.33
N PHE A 217 1.82 -10.87 0.00
CA PHE A 217 3.00 -11.02 -0.86
C PHE A 217 2.65 -11.60 -2.24
N LYS A 218 1.66 -12.49 -2.32
CA LYS A 218 1.23 -13.08 -3.60
C LYS A 218 0.70 -12.03 -4.58
N GLU A 219 0.01 -11.01 -4.10
CA GLU A 219 -0.49 -9.91 -4.92
C GLU A 219 0.67 -9.05 -5.44
N VAL A 220 1.67 -8.79 -4.60
CA VAL A 220 2.90 -8.07 -4.99
C VAL A 220 3.71 -8.87 -6.01
N GLU A 221 3.87 -10.18 -5.80
CA GLU A 221 4.60 -11.08 -6.71
C GLU A 221 3.89 -11.17 -8.07
N ALA A 222 2.57 -11.34 -8.08
CA ALA A 222 1.77 -11.34 -9.30
C ALA A 222 1.88 -10.00 -10.05
N ALA A 223 1.83 -8.88 -9.34
CA ALA A 223 2.00 -7.55 -9.93
C ALA A 223 3.41 -7.35 -10.52
N ASN A 224 4.46 -7.89 -9.89
CA ASN A 224 5.82 -7.83 -10.41
C ASN A 224 5.96 -8.57 -11.74
N ASN A 225 5.28 -9.72 -11.91
CA ASN A 225 5.29 -10.54 -13.12
C ASN A 225 6.73 -10.85 -13.62
N GLY A 226 7.64 -11.14 -12.68
CA GLY A 226 9.03 -11.49 -12.97
C GLY A 226 9.93 -10.36 -13.50
N ARG A 227 9.47 -9.10 -13.45
CA ARG A 227 10.23 -7.95 -13.98
C ARG A 227 11.47 -7.61 -13.15
N LEU A 228 11.32 -7.64 -11.83
CA LEU A 228 12.39 -7.39 -10.86
C LEU A 228 12.61 -8.61 -9.97
N GLN A 229 13.82 -8.72 -9.43
CA GLN A 229 14.14 -9.72 -8.41
C GLN A 229 13.60 -9.23 -7.06
N LEU A 230 12.57 -9.90 -6.54
CA LEU A 230 12.04 -9.64 -5.20
C LEU A 230 12.88 -10.39 -4.18
N VAL A 231 13.44 -9.68 -3.20
CA VAL A 231 14.36 -10.26 -2.20
C VAL A 231 13.90 -9.87 -0.81
N ARG A 232 13.95 -10.80 0.15
CA ARG A 232 13.62 -10.51 1.55
C ARG A 232 14.56 -9.45 2.11
N GLY A 233 13.99 -8.35 2.61
CA GLY A 233 14.73 -7.33 3.35
C GLY A 233 15.09 -7.83 4.75
N GLN A 234 16.31 -7.55 5.19
CA GLN A 234 16.83 -7.96 6.51
C GLN A 234 17.16 -6.78 7.42
N GLY A 235 17.02 -5.56 6.92
CA GLY A 235 17.40 -4.35 7.63
C GLY A 235 18.77 -3.87 7.17
N ASN A 236 18.95 -2.55 7.02
CA ASN A 236 20.21 -1.93 6.60
C ASN A 236 20.73 -2.48 5.26
N ASP A 237 19.81 -2.94 4.40
CA ASP A 237 20.19 -3.64 3.18
C ASP A 237 20.91 -2.71 2.19
N ALA A 238 21.70 -3.32 1.30
CA ALA A 238 22.50 -2.60 0.32
C ALA A 238 21.63 -1.81 -0.69
N ASP A 239 22.27 -0.82 -1.32
CA ASP A 239 21.71 -0.08 -2.44
C ASP A 239 21.29 -1.04 -3.59
N THR A 240 20.16 -0.73 -4.23
CA THR A 240 19.59 -1.50 -5.36
C THR A 240 19.79 -0.82 -6.72
N VAL A 241 20.41 0.35 -6.78
CA VAL A 241 20.57 1.10 -8.04
C VAL A 241 21.18 0.25 -9.15
N GLY A 242 20.45 0.11 -10.27
CA GLY A 242 20.90 -0.67 -11.42
C GLY A 242 20.96 -2.18 -11.22
N THR A 243 20.57 -2.70 -10.05
CA THR A 243 20.63 -4.15 -9.75
C THR A 243 19.38 -4.92 -10.18
N LYS A 244 18.28 -4.21 -10.49
CA LYS A 244 16.94 -4.78 -10.72
C LYS A 244 16.40 -5.59 -9.53
N LYS A 245 16.81 -5.25 -8.31
CA LYS A 245 16.32 -5.84 -7.06
C LYS A 245 15.36 -4.90 -6.35
N VAL A 246 14.42 -5.48 -5.61
CA VAL A 246 13.55 -4.77 -4.68
C VAL A 246 13.55 -5.54 -3.37
N TRP A 247 13.81 -4.83 -2.27
CA TRP A 247 13.73 -5.40 -0.93
C TRP A 247 12.26 -5.45 -0.48
N ILE A 248 11.80 -6.63 -0.10
CA ILE A 248 10.47 -6.87 0.46
C ILE A 248 10.62 -7.03 1.97
N TYR A 249 10.22 -6.00 2.70
CA TYR A 249 10.28 -5.95 4.14
C TYR A 249 8.98 -6.45 4.77
N ASP A 250 9.11 -7.16 5.88
CA ASP A 250 8.01 -7.29 6.83
C ASP A 250 7.85 -5.98 7.60
N SER A 251 6.78 -5.24 7.28
CA SER A 251 6.53 -3.93 7.89
C SER A 251 6.20 -4.01 9.39
N ASN A 252 5.90 -5.21 9.92
CA ASN A 252 5.76 -5.39 11.37
C ASN A 252 7.12 -5.43 12.09
N SER A 253 8.16 -5.88 11.38
CA SER A 253 9.53 -5.97 11.89
C SER A 253 10.35 -4.72 11.54
N PHE A 254 10.05 -4.10 10.39
CA PHE A 254 10.70 -2.88 9.88
C PHE A 254 9.63 -1.80 9.66
N PRO A 255 9.14 -1.17 10.75
CA PRO A 255 8.03 -0.23 10.66
C PRO A 255 8.41 1.05 9.90
N PHE A 256 7.38 1.74 9.43
CA PHE A 256 7.50 3.07 8.88
C PHE A 256 7.62 4.12 10.00
N HIS A 257 8.51 5.08 9.80
CA HIS A 257 8.69 6.27 10.63
C HIS A 257 8.40 7.51 9.79
N GLN A 258 7.38 8.30 10.15
CA GLN A 258 7.05 9.52 9.40
C GLN A 258 8.24 10.48 9.40
N GLY A 259 8.54 11.06 8.25
CA GLY A 259 9.50 12.17 8.15
C GLY A 259 8.92 13.49 8.64
N GLU A 260 9.79 14.48 8.70
CA GLU A 260 9.50 15.85 9.11
C GLU A 260 8.44 16.51 8.22
N ILE A 261 7.72 17.49 8.78
CA ILE A 261 6.61 18.16 8.08
C ILE A 261 7.08 18.81 6.78
N TYR A 262 8.32 19.29 6.74
CA TYR A 262 8.84 19.97 5.57
C TYR A 262 9.06 19.06 4.35
N HIS A 263 9.32 17.77 4.56
CA HIS A 263 9.43 16.80 3.46
C HIS A 263 8.08 16.39 2.87
N GLN A 264 6.98 16.62 3.59
CA GLN A 264 5.66 16.26 3.10
C GLN A 264 5.24 17.18 1.95
N PHE A 265 4.64 16.65 0.90
CA PHE A 265 4.08 17.39 -0.24
C PHE A 265 5.04 18.43 -0.84
N HIS A 266 6.33 18.08 -0.89
CA HIS A 266 7.40 18.88 -1.44
C HIS A 266 7.58 18.63 -2.95
N ASP A 267 8.16 19.59 -3.66
CA ASP A 267 8.61 19.42 -5.05
C ASP A 267 9.68 18.32 -5.15
N ASP A 268 9.79 17.72 -6.32
CA ASP A 268 10.97 16.90 -6.63
C ASP A 268 12.17 17.79 -6.96
N MET A 269 13.36 17.22 -6.98
CA MET A 269 14.59 17.92 -7.34
C MET A 269 14.57 18.44 -8.79
N LEU A 270 13.84 17.75 -9.67
CA LEU A 270 13.80 18.03 -11.11
C LEU A 270 12.46 18.63 -11.58
N GLU A 271 11.41 18.56 -10.77
CA GLU A 271 10.06 18.93 -11.16
C GLU A 271 9.35 19.75 -10.08
N ARG A 272 8.62 20.79 -10.51
CA ARG A 272 7.69 21.51 -9.64
C ARG A 272 6.28 20.98 -9.79
N TYR A 273 5.62 20.77 -8.66
CA TYR A 273 4.28 20.24 -8.59
C TYR A 273 3.20 21.33 -8.48
N PRO A 274 1.93 21.00 -8.78
CA PRO A 274 0.84 21.97 -8.72
C PRO A 274 0.58 22.49 -7.31
N GLN A 275 0.01 23.69 -7.21
CA GLN A 275 -0.34 24.31 -5.92
C GLN A 275 -1.35 23.48 -5.12
N GLU A 276 -2.21 22.74 -5.81
CA GLU A 276 -3.18 21.82 -5.22
C GLU A 276 -2.49 20.71 -4.41
N TYR A 277 -1.35 20.20 -4.89
CA TYR A 277 -0.55 19.20 -4.18
C TYR A 277 0.07 19.78 -2.91
N HIS A 278 0.67 20.97 -2.97
CA HIS A 278 1.27 21.60 -1.79
C HIS A 278 0.25 21.94 -0.70
N LYS A 279 -0.99 22.28 -1.08
CA LYS A 279 -2.09 22.56 -0.15
C LYS A 279 -2.44 21.34 0.71
N LEU A 280 -2.15 20.11 0.25
CA LEU A 280 -2.38 18.89 1.02
C LEU A 280 -1.62 18.92 2.36
N LYS A 281 -0.40 19.48 2.39
CA LYS A 281 0.37 19.62 3.64
C LYS A 281 -0.46 20.28 4.74
N LYS A 282 -1.02 21.46 4.44
CA LYS A 282 -1.82 22.20 5.42
C LYS A 282 -3.06 21.41 5.84
N VAL A 283 -3.79 20.85 4.87
CA VAL A 283 -5.00 20.06 5.14
C VAL A 283 -4.70 18.88 6.07
N LEU A 284 -3.67 18.10 5.73
CA LEU A 284 -3.32 16.89 6.46
C LEU A 284 -2.65 17.17 7.82
N VAL A 285 -1.95 18.30 7.98
CA VAL A 285 -1.46 18.78 9.28
C VAL A 285 -2.62 19.24 10.16
N ASP A 286 -3.53 20.07 9.63
CA ASP A 286 -4.66 20.60 10.40
C ASP A 286 -5.58 19.48 10.93
N GLN A 287 -5.69 18.36 10.22
CA GLN A 287 -6.46 17.18 10.66
C GLN A 287 -5.64 16.13 11.45
N GLY A 288 -4.33 16.34 11.63
CA GLY A 288 -3.46 15.44 12.39
C GLY A 288 -3.03 14.15 11.68
N THR A 289 -3.25 14.04 10.37
CA THR A 289 -2.70 12.93 9.57
C THR A 289 -1.20 13.06 9.41
N VAL A 290 -0.72 14.27 9.08
CA VAL A 290 0.71 14.62 9.17
C VAL A 290 0.96 15.15 10.58
N GLN A 291 1.87 14.51 11.31
CA GLN A 291 2.18 14.89 12.68
C GLN A 291 3.54 15.55 12.78
N LYS A 292 3.72 16.42 13.79
CA LYS A 292 5.06 16.90 14.14
C LYS A 292 5.85 15.73 14.75
N VAL A 293 7.07 15.54 14.28
CA VAL A 293 7.98 14.49 14.77
C VAL A 293 9.01 15.07 15.74
N ALA A 294 9.63 14.22 16.55
CA ALA A 294 10.67 14.62 17.52
C ALA A 294 12.04 14.81 16.85
N CYS A 295 12.07 15.37 15.65
CA CYS A 295 13.27 15.66 14.87
C CYS A 295 13.46 17.17 14.72
N PRO A 296 14.70 17.63 14.45
CA PRO A 296 14.94 19.03 14.15
C PRO A 296 14.14 19.48 12.91
N GLU A 297 13.23 20.43 13.11
CA GLU A 297 12.53 21.07 12.00
C GLU A 297 13.45 22.12 11.39
N MET A 298 13.60 22.11 10.07
CA MET A 298 14.22 23.22 9.36
C MET A 298 13.19 24.34 9.29
N GLY A 299 13.55 25.55 9.75
CA GLY A 299 12.66 26.70 9.61
C GLY A 299 12.54 27.07 8.14
N PHE A 300 11.35 26.93 7.56
CA PHE A 300 11.00 27.45 6.24
C PHE A 300 10.25 28.76 6.38
#